data_AF-A0AAN8I260-F1
#
_entry.id   AF-A0AAN8I260-F1
#
_cell.length_a   1.000
_cell.length_b   1.000
_cell.length_c   1.000
_cell.angle_alpha   90.00
_cell.angle_beta   90.00
_cell.angle_gamma   90.00
#
_symmetry.space_group_name_H-M   'P 1'
#
loop_
_entity.id
_entity.type
_entity.pdbx_description
1 polymer ?
#
loop_
_entity_poly.entity_id
_entity_poly.type
_entity_poly.pdbx_seq_one_letter_code
_entity_poly.pdbx_strand_id
1 'polypeptide(L)'
;MTAALRDEDVKSRKQQCAVRWLSLHRAVEGIKLNWPALVKELHEEAVGGNPQAKGLLGQIQPYYFIAWTHALADVLPVMTKLNLVFQKEDVNLATIRPMVHRSVAALTQLRDSPGLEEERFQADCQNGMYRGVNVTHADDRSRQAFSNVRVRYMYITHLIDALHNRFPKESLSIITSFDVLLNPSQYPNAQSGK
;
A
#
# COMPACT_ATOMS: atom_id res chain seq x y z
N MET A 1 -16.73 -35.42 -39.68
CA MET A 1 -17.80 -34.97 -38.78
C MET A 1 -17.34 -35.21 -37.35
N THR A 2 -16.56 -34.31 -36.74
CA THR A 2 -16.98 -33.13 -35.94
C THR A 2 -17.73 -33.46 -34.65
N ALA A 3 -17.03 -33.35 -33.53
CA ALA A 3 -17.45 -32.66 -32.30
C ALA A 3 -16.20 -32.53 -31.41
N ALA A 4 -15.30 -31.58 -31.70
CA ALA A 4 -15.27 -30.27 -31.05
C ALA A 4 -15.08 -30.38 -29.53
N LEU A 5 -13.82 -30.51 -29.12
CA LEU A 5 -13.34 -30.18 -27.79
C LEU A 5 -13.69 -28.71 -27.54
N ARG A 6 -14.62 -28.43 -26.62
CA ARG A 6 -15.02 -27.07 -26.28
C ARG A 6 -13.93 -26.42 -25.46
N ASP A 7 -13.23 -25.52 -26.13
CA ASP A 7 -12.83 -24.18 -25.70
C ASP A 7 -13.20 -23.83 -24.25
N GLU A 8 -12.16 -23.81 -23.43
CA GLU A 8 -11.82 -22.65 -22.61
C GLU A 8 -12.94 -21.96 -21.82
N ASP A 9 -13.58 -22.68 -20.90
CA ASP A 9 -14.08 -22.06 -19.66
C ASP A 9 -12.96 -21.89 -18.61
N VAL A 10 -11.74 -21.59 -19.07
CA VAL A 10 -10.74 -20.90 -18.24
C VAL A 10 -11.17 -19.45 -18.18
N LYS A 11 -12.26 -19.21 -17.43
CA LYS A 11 -12.62 -17.90 -16.94
C LYS A 11 -11.49 -17.49 -15.99
N SER A 12 -10.42 -16.97 -16.59
CA SER A 12 -9.23 -16.49 -15.92
C SER A 12 -9.71 -15.65 -14.75
N ARG A 13 -9.45 -16.15 -13.54
CA ARG A 13 -9.79 -15.47 -12.29
C ARG A 13 -9.03 -14.15 -12.35
N LYS A 14 -9.71 -13.07 -12.79
CA LYS A 14 -9.17 -11.71 -12.78
C LYS A 14 -8.50 -11.53 -11.42
N GLN A 15 -7.19 -11.43 -11.46
CA GLN A 15 -6.34 -11.56 -10.29
C GLN A 15 -6.78 -10.51 -9.26
N GLN A 16 -7.34 -10.98 -8.14
CA GLN A 16 -8.08 -10.19 -7.15
C GLN A 16 -7.21 -9.18 -6.36
N CYS A 17 -5.96 -8.96 -6.77
CA CYS A 17 -5.04 -8.03 -6.11
C CYS A 17 -5.39 -6.55 -6.38
N ALA A 18 -5.76 -6.19 -7.60
CA ALA A 18 -6.02 -4.80 -8.00
C ALA A 18 -7.10 -4.11 -7.14
N VAL A 19 -8.23 -4.81 -6.95
CA VAL A 19 -9.39 -4.30 -6.21
C VAL A 19 -9.08 -4.18 -4.72
N ARG A 20 -8.27 -5.10 -4.16
CA ARG A 20 -7.98 -5.10 -2.72
C ARG A 20 -7.11 -3.93 -2.30
N TRP A 21 -6.09 -3.59 -3.08
CA TRP A 21 -5.18 -2.49 -2.76
C TRP A 21 -5.86 -1.12 -2.85
N LEU A 22 -6.65 -0.90 -3.89
CA LEU A 22 -7.39 0.35 -4.09
C LEU A 22 -8.47 0.54 -3.01
N SER A 23 -9.24 -0.50 -2.71
CA SER A 23 -10.27 -0.42 -1.66
C SER A 23 -9.66 -0.22 -0.28
N LEU A 24 -8.54 -0.90 0.03
CA LEU A 24 -7.83 -0.73 1.29
C LEU A 24 -7.25 0.69 1.43
N HIS A 25 -6.63 1.22 0.37
CA HIS A 25 -6.13 2.60 0.35
C HIS A 25 -7.24 3.61 0.63
N ARG A 26 -8.39 3.48 -0.05
CA ARG A 26 -9.55 4.35 0.20
C ARG A 26 -10.09 4.24 1.63
N ALA A 27 -10.15 3.03 2.18
CA ALA A 27 -10.60 2.81 3.55
C ALA A 27 -9.65 3.45 4.56
N VAL A 28 -8.33 3.29 4.39
CA VAL A 28 -7.31 3.89 5.26
C VAL A 28 -7.37 5.40 5.21
N GLU A 29 -7.46 6.00 4.02
CA GLU A 29 -7.62 7.46 3.88
C GLU A 29 -8.93 7.94 4.52
N GLY A 30 -10.04 7.23 4.31
CA GLY A 30 -11.32 7.53 4.92
C GLY A 30 -11.26 7.53 6.44
N ILE A 31 -10.63 6.52 7.05
CA ILE A 31 -10.42 6.43 8.50
C ILE A 31 -9.49 7.56 8.96
N LYS A 32 -8.32 7.75 8.32
CA LYS A 32 -7.34 8.78 8.70
C LYS A 32 -7.94 10.19 8.73
N LEU A 33 -8.76 10.52 7.74
CA LEU A 33 -9.39 11.84 7.63
C LEU A 33 -10.52 12.01 8.65
N ASN A 34 -11.36 10.98 8.82
CA ASN A 34 -12.58 11.08 9.61
C ASN A 34 -12.46 10.53 11.02
N TRP A 35 -11.28 10.06 11.44
CA TRP A 35 -11.08 9.42 12.75
C TRP A 35 -11.65 10.21 13.94
N PRO A 36 -11.46 11.55 14.06
CA PRO A 36 -12.02 12.29 15.18
C PRO A 36 -13.55 12.26 15.21
N ALA A 37 -14.19 12.39 14.04
CA ALA A 37 -15.64 12.33 13.91
C ALA A 37 -16.17 10.92 14.21
N LEU A 38 -15.49 9.88 13.72
CA LEU A 38 -15.82 8.48 14.00
C LEU A 38 -15.75 8.17 15.50
N VAL A 39 -14.70 8.62 16.19
CA VAL A 39 -14.57 8.41 17.64
C VAL A 39 -15.68 9.11 18.40
N LYS A 40 -16.04 10.35 18.01
CA LYS A 40 -17.12 11.10 18.66
C LYS A 40 -18.47 10.40 18.48
N GLU A 41 -18.82 10.02 17.26
CA GLU A 41 -20.06 9.31 16.95
C GLU A 41 -20.17 7.98 17.70
N LEU A 42 -19.12 7.16 17.65
CA LEU A 42 -19.09 5.88 18.35
C LEU A 42 -19.14 6.04 19.87
N HIS A 43 -18.60 7.14 20.40
CA HIS A 43 -18.69 7.45 21.81
C HIS A 43 -20.13 7.80 22.22
N GLU A 44 -20.83 8.64 21.46
CA GLU A 44 -22.23 9.00 21.71
C GLU A 44 -23.13 7.75 21.69
N GLU A 45 -22.97 6.89 20.67
CA GLU A 45 -23.68 5.62 20.57
C GLU A 45 -23.34 4.65 21.71
N ALA A 46 -22.07 4.57 22.13
CA ALA A 46 -21.65 3.72 23.25
C ALA A 46 -22.26 4.18 24.57
N VAL A 47 -22.36 5.50 24.80
CA VAL A 47 -23.04 6.09 25.97
C VAL A 47 -24.56 5.81 25.91
N GLY A 48 -25.14 5.81 24.71
CA GLY A 48 -26.52 5.39 24.46
C GLY A 48 -26.81 3.89 24.71
N GLY A 49 -25.80 3.11 25.09
CA GLY A 49 -25.94 1.71 25.44
C GLY A 49 -25.68 0.73 24.29
N ASN A 50 -25.16 1.20 23.16
CA ASN A 50 -24.82 0.34 22.01
C ASN A 50 -23.51 -0.44 22.26
N PRO A 51 -23.56 -1.77 22.45
CA PRO A 51 -22.35 -2.56 22.75
C PRO A 51 -21.41 -2.68 21.56
N GLN A 52 -21.91 -2.61 20.32
CA GLN A 52 -21.09 -2.67 19.11
C GLN A 52 -20.28 -1.38 18.97
N ALA A 53 -20.90 -0.23 19.22
CA ALA A 53 -20.22 1.05 19.21
C ALA A 53 -19.10 1.10 20.27
N LYS A 54 -19.38 0.60 21.48
CA LYS A 54 -18.37 0.47 22.55
C LYS A 54 -17.20 -0.43 22.14
N GLY A 55 -17.49 -1.55 21.48
CA GLY A 55 -16.47 -2.48 20.97
C GLY A 55 -15.59 -1.84 19.90
N LEU A 56 -16.19 -1.17 18.91
CA LEU A 56 -15.47 -0.47 17.84
C LEU A 56 -14.63 0.68 18.39
N LEU A 57 -15.18 1.47 19.31
CA LEU A 57 -14.46 2.54 19.99
C LEU A 57 -13.18 2.02 20.65
N GLY A 58 -13.28 0.89 21.37
CA GLY A 58 -12.12 0.22 21.98
C GLY A 58 -11.06 -0.27 20.98
N GLN A 59 -11.41 -0.45 19.71
CA GLN A 59 -10.48 -0.86 18.66
C GLN A 59 -9.81 0.33 17.95
N ILE A 60 -10.53 1.43 17.76
CA ILE A 60 -10.04 2.55 16.92
C ILE A 60 -9.38 3.67 17.73
N GLN A 61 -9.71 3.81 19.01
CA GLN A 61 -9.18 4.86 19.88
C GLN A 61 -7.74 4.62 20.39
N PRO A 62 -7.22 3.37 20.48
CA PRO A 62 -5.85 3.12 20.88
C PRO A 62 -4.81 3.73 19.92
N TYR A 63 -3.71 4.23 20.49
CA TYR A 63 -2.58 4.80 19.76
C TYR A 63 -2.11 3.93 18.59
N TYR A 64 -1.99 2.62 18.82
CA TYR A 64 -1.54 1.68 17.79
C TYR A 64 -2.39 1.69 16.53
N PHE A 65 -3.72 1.78 16.67
CA PHE A 65 -4.61 1.76 15.52
C PHE A 65 -4.39 2.99 14.64
N ILE A 66 -4.27 4.16 15.27
CA ILE A 66 -4.05 5.44 14.60
C ILE A 66 -2.66 5.45 13.95
N ALA A 67 -1.63 5.06 14.70
CA ALA A 67 -0.26 4.98 14.23
C ALA A 67 -0.13 4.05 13.00
N TRP A 68 -0.76 2.87 13.05
CA TRP A 68 -0.81 1.96 11.90
C TRP A 68 -1.59 2.53 10.72
N THR A 69 -2.69 3.24 10.97
CA THR A 69 -3.47 3.89 9.92
C THR A 69 -2.60 4.89 9.15
N HIS A 70 -1.82 5.70 9.86
CA HIS A 70 -0.90 6.67 9.25
C HIS A 70 0.28 5.99 8.53
N ALA A 71 0.90 4.96 9.13
CA ALA A 71 1.95 4.19 8.46
C ALA A 71 1.44 3.50 7.17
N LEU A 72 0.21 2.98 7.19
CA LEU A 72 -0.42 2.41 5.99
C LEU A 72 -0.74 3.47 4.94
N ALA A 73 -1.07 4.70 5.35
CA ALA A 73 -1.28 5.82 4.44
C ALA A 73 -0.01 6.19 3.67
N ASP A 74 1.18 5.95 4.23
CA ASP A 74 2.45 6.11 3.51
C ASP A 74 2.76 4.92 2.56
N VAL A 75 2.44 3.69 2.97
CA VAL A 75 2.77 2.46 2.21
C VAL A 75 1.83 2.21 1.03
N LEU A 76 0.52 2.39 1.22
CA LEU A 76 -0.51 2.03 0.24
C LEU A 76 -0.44 2.82 -1.07
N PRO A 77 -0.05 4.12 -1.11
CA PRO A 77 0.18 4.84 -2.36
C PRO A 77 1.26 4.20 -3.24
N VAL A 78 2.34 3.68 -2.65
CA VAL A 78 3.41 2.99 -3.39
C VAL A 78 2.86 1.76 -4.10
N MET A 79 2.12 0.92 -3.36
CA MET A 79 1.49 -0.29 -3.90
C MET A 79 0.39 0.04 -4.91
N THR A 80 -0.41 1.07 -4.66
CA THR A 80 -1.46 1.52 -5.57
C THR A 80 -0.89 1.97 -6.90
N LYS A 81 0.15 2.81 -6.88
CA LYS A 81 0.82 3.30 -8.08
C LYS A 81 1.39 2.16 -8.91
N LEU A 82 2.07 1.21 -8.26
CA LEU A 82 2.61 0.03 -8.93
C LEU A 82 1.50 -0.82 -9.56
N ASN A 83 0.42 -1.10 -8.83
CA ASN A 83 -0.72 -1.85 -9.34
C ASN A 83 -1.42 -1.16 -10.51
N LEU A 84 -1.58 0.17 -10.47
CA LEU A 84 -2.21 0.93 -11.55
C LEU A 84 -1.36 0.93 -12.82
N VAL A 85 -0.03 0.96 -12.71
CA VAL A 85 0.85 0.84 -13.88
C VAL A 85 0.64 -0.50 -14.59
N PHE A 86 0.56 -1.60 -13.85
CA PHE A 86 0.31 -2.92 -14.42
C PHE A 86 -1.13 -3.18 -14.88
N GLN A 87 -2.06 -2.27 -14.61
CA GLN A 87 -3.46 -2.35 -15.06
C GLN A 87 -3.73 -1.56 -16.34
N LYS A 88 -2.74 -0.81 -16.85
CA LYS A 88 -2.87 -0.13 -18.14
C LYS A 88 -2.98 -1.15 -19.26
N GLU A 89 -3.79 -0.85 -20.28
CA GLU A 89 -3.91 -1.71 -21.48
C GLU A 89 -2.57 -1.82 -22.21
N ASP A 90 -1.87 -0.69 -22.37
CA ASP A 90 -0.53 -0.63 -22.97
C ASP A 90 0.55 -0.40 -21.91
N VAL A 91 0.99 -1.46 -21.24
CA VAL A 91 2.14 -1.39 -20.33
C VAL A 91 3.43 -1.31 -21.14
N ASN A 92 4.09 -0.14 -21.12
CA ASN A 92 5.43 0.00 -21.68
C ASN A 92 6.42 -0.89 -20.90
N LEU A 93 6.93 -1.94 -21.55
CA LEU A 93 7.89 -2.90 -20.98
C LEU A 93 9.15 -2.21 -20.42
N ALA A 94 9.63 -1.14 -21.07
CA ALA A 94 10.75 -0.31 -20.59
C ALA A 94 10.55 0.19 -19.15
N THR A 95 9.29 0.45 -18.79
CA THR A 95 8.95 1.12 -17.52
C THR A 95 8.79 0.15 -16.37
N ILE A 96 8.63 -1.16 -16.64
CA ILE A 96 8.36 -2.18 -15.62
C ILE A 96 9.53 -2.27 -14.62
N ARG A 97 10.75 -2.48 -15.11
CA ARG A 97 11.94 -2.62 -14.25
C ARG A 97 12.22 -1.35 -13.42
N PRO A 98 12.26 -0.14 -13.99
CA PRO A 98 12.39 1.09 -13.21
C PRO A 98 11.26 1.30 -12.19
N MET A 99 10.03 0.88 -12.49
CA MET A 99 8.90 1.01 -11.58
C MET A 99 9.00 0.05 -10.39
N VAL A 100 9.33 -1.21 -10.63
CA VAL A 100 9.52 -2.21 -9.55
C VAL A 100 10.68 -1.79 -8.65
N HIS A 101 11.82 -1.39 -9.23
CA HIS A 101 12.98 -0.95 -8.45
C HIS A 101 12.67 0.28 -7.59
N ARG A 102 12.00 1.30 -8.15
CA ARG A 102 11.58 2.48 -7.39
C ARG A 102 10.61 2.13 -6.26
N SER A 103 9.69 1.19 -6.50
CA SER A 103 8.70 0.78 -5.49
C SER A 103 9.38 0.02 -4.35
N VAL A 104 10.30 -0.90 -4.65
CA VAL A 104 11.10 -1.61 -3.65
C VAL A 104 11.95 -0.63 -2.83
N ALA A 105 12.61 0.33 -3.47
CA ALA A 105 13.39 1.35 -2.78
C ALA A 105 12.53 2.21 -1.84
N ALA A 106 11.36 2.68 -2.30
CA ALA A 106 10.43 3.44 -1.48
C ALA A 106 9.90 2.63 -0.28
N LEU A 107 9.52 1.36 -0.49
CA LEU A 107 9.10 0.49 0.60
C LEU A 107 10.26 0.22 1.59
N THR A 108 11.48 0.06 1.09
CA THR A 108 12.68 -0.10 1.94
C THR A 108 12.90 1.12 2.82
N GLN A 109 12.76 2.32 2.26
CA GLN A 109 12.85 3.56 3.03
C GLN A 109 11.75 3.64 4.10
N LEU A 110 10.51 3.30 3.76
CA LEU A 110 9.38 3.30 4.71
C LEU A 110 9.52 2.23 5.79
N ARG A 111 10.23 1.13 5.53
CA ARG A 111 10.60 0.13 6.55
C ARG A 111 11.58 0.73 7.56
N ASP A 112 12.61 1.39 7.06
CA ASP A 112 13.74 1.86 7.88
C ASP A 112 13.46 3.20 8.58
N SER A 113 12.51 3.99 8.09
CA SER A 113 12.19 5.33 8.60
C SER A 113 10.70 5.67 8.45
N PRO A 114 10.12 6.49 9.36
CA PRO A 114 8.74 6.94 9.28
C PRO A 114 8.47 7.69 7.97
N GLY A 115 7.28 7.47 7.42
CA GLY A 115 6.81 8.22 6.27
C GLY A 115 6.19 9.56 6.70
N LEU A 116 5.81 10.36 5.73
CA LEU A 116 5.31 11.72 5.97
C LEU A 116 4.04 11.73 6.83
N GLU A 117 3.09 10.84 6.55
CA GLU A 117 1.82 10.79 7.26
C GLU A 117 2.00 10.29 8.69
N GLU A 118 2.93 9.36 8.89
CA GLU A 118 3.32 8.88 10.22
C GLU A 118 4.03 9.97 11.04
N GLU A 119 5.01 10.66 10.47
CA GLU A 119 5.74 11.76 11.14
C GLU A 119 4.79 12.86 11.58
N ARG A 120 3.85 13.25 10.70
CA ARG A 120 2.81 14.23 11.02
C ARG A 120 1.95 13.80 12.20
N PHE A 121 1.49 12.55 12.20
CA PHE A 121 0.72 12.01 13.32
C PHE A 121 1.52 12.03 14.63
N GLN A 122 2.79 11.62 14.60
CA GLN A 122 3.64 11.61 15.79
C GLN A 122 3.85 13.02 16.34
N ALA A 123 4.02 14.02 15.47
CA ALA A 123 4.16 15.43 15.85
C ALA A 123 2.87 16.02 16.42
N ASP A 124 1.72 15.69 15.83
CA ASP A 124 0.40 16.19 16.23
C ASP A 124 -0.15 15.49 17.48
N CYS A 125 0.24 14.23 17.72
CA CYS A 125 -0.24 13.42 18.84
C CYS A 125 0.55 13.72 20.13
N GLN A 126 0.15 14.78 20.83
CA GLN A 126 0.79 15.27 22.06
C GLN A 126 -0.11 15.10 23.28
N ASN A 127 0.48 14.79 24.44
CA ASN A 127 -0.23 14.69 25.73
C ASN A 127 -1.46 13.77 25.70
N GLY A 128 -1.41 12.69 24.91
CA GLY A 128 -2.53 11.74 24.77
C GLY A 128 -3.72 12.28 23.98
N MET A 129 -3.57 13.38 23.24
CA MET A 129 -4.59 13.93 22.38
C MET A 129 -4.15 13.95 20.92
N TYR A 130 -5.09 13.70 20.02
CA TYR A 130 -4.90 13.84 18.58
C TYR A 130 -6.15 14.46 17.98
N ARG A 131 -5.99 15.58 17.24
CA ARG A 131 -7.10 16.34 16.63
C ARG A 131 -8.28 16.63 17.59
N GLY A 132 -7.95 16.96 18.85
CA GLY A 132 -8.94 17.29 19.88
C GLY A 132 -9.65 16.10 20.53
N VAL A 133 -9.24 14.87 20.23
CA VAL A 133 -9.82 13.63 20.79
C VAL A 133 -8.78 12.89 21.62
N ASN A 134 -9.19 12.31 22.73
CA ASN A 134 -8.32 11.53 23.62
C ASN A 134 -7.94 10.19 22.96
N VAL A 135 -6.64 9.90 22.93
CA VAL A 135 -6.06 8.68 22.40
C VAL A 135 -5.77 7.73 23.58
N THR A 136 -6.36 6.54 23.56
CA THR A 136 -6.09 5.55 24.60
C THR A 136 -4.74 4.87 24.38
N HIS A 137 -4.09 4.41 25.45
CA HIS A 137 -2.79 3.73 25.37
C HIS A 137 -1.71 4.55 24.62
N ALA A 138 -1.71 5.88 24.79
CA ALA A 138 -0.76 6.79 24.17
C ALA A 138 0.52 7.03 25.00
N ASP A 139 0.79 6.16 25.96
CA ASP A 139 1.97 6.19 26.83
C ASP A 139 3.26 5.93 26.05
N ASP A 140 4.39 6.38 26.61
CA ASP A 140 5.70 6.27 25.96
C ASP A 140 6.09 4.82 25.66
N ARG A 141 5.66 3.87 26.50
CA ARG A 141 5.91 2.44 26.26
C ARG A 141 5.14 1.97 25.02
N SER A 142 3.88 2.37 24.85
CA SER A 142 3.09 2.07 23.65
C SER A 142 3.70 2.70 22.38
N ARG A 143 4.22 3.93 22.46
CA ARG A 143 4.93 4.58 21.35
C ARG A 143 6.22 3.85 20.98
N GLN A 144 7.02 3.47 21.97
CA GLN A 144 8.28 2.77 21.76
C GLN A 144 8.05 1.35 21.23
N ALA A 145 7.04 0.65 21.76
CA ALA A 145 6.66 -0.67 21.27
C ALA A 145 6.09 -0.60 19.85
N PHE A 146 5.33 0.43 19.48
CA PHE A 146 4.98 0.68 18.08
C PHE A 146 6.23 0.88 17.22
N SER A 147 7.19 1.73 17.62
CA SER A 147 8.44 1.93 16.86
C SER A 147 9.22 0.61 16.67
N ASN A 148 9.35 -0.20 17.73
CA ASN A 148 10.01 -1.50 17.66
C ASN A 148 9.27 -2.50 16.77
N VAL A 149 7.94 -2.57 16.89
CA VAL A 149 7.08 -3.42 16.07
C VAL A 149 7.15 -2.94 14.62
N ARG A 150 7.03 -1.64 14.35
CA ARG A 150 7.14 -1.02 13.03
C ARG A 150 8.44 -1.39 12.32
N VAL A 151 9.58 -1.30 13.01
CA VAL A 151 10.90 -1.68 12.47
C VAL A 151 11.02 -3.19 12.27
N ARG A 152 10.40 -4.01 13.15
CA ARG A 152 10.50 -5.47 13.11
C ARG A 152 9.42 -6.18 12.27
N TYR A 153 8.24 -5.58 12.09
CA TYR A 153 7.08 -6.26 11.49
C TYR A 153 7.07 -6.10 9.97
N MET A 154 7.60 -7.17 9.37
CA MET A 154 6.94 -8.11 8.47
C MET A 154 6.01 -7.60 7.36
N TYR A 155 5.15 -6.59 7.53
CA TYR A 155 4.25 -6.22 6.45
C TYR A 155 5.02 -5.63 5.26
N ILE A 156 5.85 -4.62 5.50
CA ILE A 156 6.65 -4.00 4.44
C ILE A 156 7.71 -4.98 3.92
N THR A 157 8.33 -5.76 4.80
CA THR A 157 9.29 -6.81 4.42
C THR A 157 8.64 -7.87 3.53
N HIS A 158 7.47 -8.40 3.90
CA HIS A 158 6.72 -9.34 3.08
C HIS A 158 6.28 -8.72 1.75
N LEU A 159 5.96 -7.42 1.71
CA LEU A 159 5.67 -6.74 0.45
C LEU A 159 6.90 -6.68 -0.45
N ILE A 160 8.06 -6.36 0.11
CA ILE A 160 9.33 -6.35 -0.63
C ILE A 160 9.65 -7.76 -1.15
N ASP A 161 9.52 -8.78 -0.30
CA ASP A 161 9.77 -10.18 -0.67
C ASP A 161 8.79 -10.66 -1.73
N ALA A 162 7.50 -10.32 -1.61
CA ALA A 162 6.48 -10.63 -2.59
C ALA A 162 6.75 -9.94 -3.94
N LEU A 163 7.29 -8.71 -3.93
CA LEU A 163 7.71 -8.02 -5.15
C LEU A 163 8.92 -8.69 -5.79
N HIS A 164 9.93 -9.09 -5.01
CA HIS A 164 11.08 -9.83 -5.52
C HIS A 164 10.68 -11.20 -6.09
N ASN A 165 9.79 -11.93 -5.42
CA ASN A 165 9.29 -13.22 -5.90
C ASN A 165 8.46 -13.08 -7.18
N ARG A 166 7.66 -12.01 -7.29
CA ARG A 166 6.84 -11.75 -8.49
C ARG A 166 7.67 -11.23 -9.67
N PHE A 167 8.75 -10.51 -9.40
CA PHE A 167 9.64 -9.95 -10.41
C PHE A 167 11.10 -10.36 -10.15
N PRO A 168 11.45 -11.63 -10.42
CA PRO A 168 12.83 -12.09 -10.32
C PRO A 168 13.74 -11.25 -11.22
N LYS A 169 15.01 -11.11 -10.82
CA LYS A 169 15.99 -10.29 -11.56
C LYS A 169 16.17 -10.78 -12.99
N GLU A 170 16.08 -12.08 -13.18
CA GLU A 170 16.17 -12.80 -14.45
C GLU A 170 15.01 -12.45 -15.38
N SER A 171 13.78 -12.37 -14.85
CA SER A 171 12.62 -11.94 -15.64
C SER A 171 12.70 -10.46 -16.00
N LEU A 172 13.16 -9.61 -15.07
CA LEU A 172 13.34 -8.18 -15.32
C LEU A 172 14.44 -7.90 -16.36
N SER A 173 15.51 -8.69 -16.40
CA SER A 173 16.57 -8.54 -17.42
C SER A 173 16.03 -8.89 -18.81
N ILE A 174 15.25 -9.98 -18.94
CA ILE A 174 14.60 -10.38 -20.19
C ILE A 174 13.65 -9.29 -20.71
N ILE A 175 12.83 -8.70 -19.84
CA ILE A 175 11.94 -7.58 -20.21
C ILE A 175 12.76 -6.38 -20.73
N THR A 176 13.93 -6.12 -20.13
CA THR A 176 14.82 -5.05 -20.60
C THR A 176 15.35 -5.37 -22.01
N SER A 177 15.71 -6.62 -22.27
CA SER A 177 16.15 -7.06 -23.61
C SER A 177 15.04 -6.97 -24.66
N PHE A 178 13.81 -7.31 -24.31
CA PHE A 178 12.66 -7.16 -25.20
C PHE A 178 12.36 -5.68 -25.50
N ASP A 179 12.50 -4.78 -24.52
CA ASP A 179 12.36 -3.36 -24.78
C ASP A 179 13.40 -2.87 -25.81
N VAL A 180 14.67 -3.25 -25.69
CA VAL A 180 15.70 -2.90 -26.69
C VAL A 180 15.33 -3.42 -28.09
N LEU A 181 14.79 -4.64 -28.17
CA LEU A 181 14.49 -5.27 -29.46
C LEU A 181 13.18 -4.79 -30.10
N LEU A 182 12.18 -4.44 -29.30
CA LEU A 182 10.81 -4.18 -29.75
C LEU A 182 10.42 -2.71 -29.69
N ASN A 183 11.25 -1.85 -29.12
CA ASN A 183 10.97 -0.41 -29.00
C ASN A 183 11.56 0.35 -30.20
N PRO A 184 10.71 0.87 -31.12
CA PRO A 184 11.19 1.51 -32.34
C PRO A 184 11.99 2.78 -32.09
N SER A 185 11.79 3.42 -30.93
CA SER A 185 12.54 4.61 -30.52
C SER A 185 13.98 4.33 -30.10
N GLN A 186 14.33 3.06 -29.87
CA GLN A 186 15.68 2.61 -29.52
C GLN A 186 16.48 2.17 -30.76
N TYR A 187 15.83 2.08 -31.94
CA TYR A 187 16.56 1.74 -33.16
C TYR A 187 17.49 2.89 -33.56
N PRO A 188 18.70 2.58 -34.06
CA PRO A 188 19.58 3.60 -34.59
C PRO A 188 18.85 4.35 -35.72
N ASN A 189 18.72 5.67 -35.60
CA ASN A 189 18.19 6.49 -36.68
C ASN A 189 19.05 6.29 -37.92
N ALA A 190 18.45 5.77 -38.99
CA ALA A 190 19.06 5.65 -40.30
C ALA A 190 19.21 7.03 -40.96
N GLN A 191 19.97 7.94 -40.35
CA GLN A 191 20.45 9.17 -40.96
C GLN A 191 21.88 9.45 -40.49
N SER A 192 22.82 8.69 -41.01
CA SER A 192 24.21 9.13 -41.17
C SER A 192 24.76 8.44 -42.42
N GLY A 193 24.67 9.13 -43.54
CA GLY A 193 24.98 8.57 -44.85
C GLY A 193 24.50 9.45 -45.99
N LYS A 194 24.88 10.73 -45.98
CA LYS A 194 25.06 11.56 -47.17
C LYS A 194 26.26 12.47 -46.96
#